data_AF-A0A0B3AKR9-F1
#
_entry.id   AF-A0A0B3AKR9-F1
#
_cell.length_a   1.000
_cell.length_b   1.000
_cell.length_c   1.000
_cell.angle_alpha   90.00
_cell.angle_beta   90.00
_cell.angle_gamma   90.00
#
_symmetry.space_group_name_H-M   'P 1'
#
loop_
_entity.id
_entity.type
_entity.pdbx_description
1 polymer ?
#
loop_
_entity_poly.entity_id
_entity_poly.type
_entity_poly.pdbx_seq_one_letter_code
_entity_poly.pdbx_strand_id
1 'polypeptide(L)'
;MVSESKGKRFVKSQKSLHLYPKVQKAFIEVIKKFSDEEFNIATKNLILMVLHEGALGQVMHFSPKDKKFQIMQLTIPKSISIKKLKYVIAHEFGHVMQNRNWKKSDNLKLEVNADSWAKKWGFPNLNLSMNQISFFEI
;
A
#
# COMPACT_ATOMS: atom_id res chain seq x y z
N MET A 1 -10.26 15.02 -5.86
CA MET A 1 -9.00 14.25 -5.98
C MET A 1 -7.96 14.87 -5.06
N VAL A 2 -7.13 14.07 -4.40
CA VAL A 2 -6.10 14.56 -3.46
C VAL A 2 -5.06 15.42 -4.18
N SER A 3 -4.69 16.55 -3.57
CA SER A 3 -3.63 17.41 -4.08
C SER A 3 -2.24 16.76 -3.96
N GLU A 4 -1.35 17.12 -4.88
CA GLU A 4 0.02 16.58 -4.87
C GLU A 4 0.78 16.94 -3.58
N SER A 5 0.56 18.13 -3.03
CA SER A 5 1.18 18.56 -1.78
C SER A 5 0.71 17.73 -0.58
N LYS A 6 -0.57 17.35 -0.53
CA LYS A 6 -1.14 16.47 0.50
C LYS A 6 -0.56 15.05 0.40
N GLY A 7 -0.49 14.50 -0.82
CA GLY A 7 0.15 13.19 -1.06
C GLY A 7 1.64 13.18 -0.67
N LYS A 8 2.40 14.21 -1.06
CA LYS A 8 3.82 14.37 -0.67
C LYS A 8 4.00 14.45 0.83
N ARG A 9 3.11 15.15 1.55
CA ARG A 9 3.17 15.29 3.01
C ARG A 9 3.00 13.93 3.71
N PHE A 10 2.04 13.14 3.26
CA PHE A 10 1.85 11.79 3.77
C PHE A 10 3.05 10.90 3.47
N VAL A 11 3.51 10.84 2.22
CA VAL A 11 4.67 9.98 1.86
C VAL A 11 5.93 10.38 2.63
N LYS A 12 6.15 11.69 2.87
CA LYS A 12 7.27 12.16 3.69
C LYS A 12 7.15 11.81 5.18
N SER A 13 5.95 11.65 5.71
CA SER A 13 5.77 11.22 7.11
C SER A 13 6.10 9.73 7.30
N GLN A 14 6.16 8.95 6.22
CA GLN A 14 6.47 7.53 6.22
C GLN A 14 8.00 7.33 6.15
N LYS A 15 8.65 7.29 7.31
CA LYS A 15 10.12 7.20 7.41
C LYS A 15 10.70 6.00 6.68
N SER A 16 9.98 4.87 6.59
CA SER A 16 10.42 3.68 5.85
C SER A 16 10.66 3.93 4.36
N LEU A 17 10.03 4.95 3.76
CA LEU A 17 10.10 5.22 2.34
C LEU A 17 11.31 6.05 1.91
N HIS A 18 12.07 6.64 2.84
CA HIS A 18 13.07 7.68 2.54
C HIS A 18 14.14 7.23 1.53
N LEU A 19 14.53 5.96 1.54
CA LEU A 19 15.53 5.39 0.61
C LEU A 19 14.95 4.93 -0.74
N TYR A 20 13.64 5.07 -0.94
CA TYR A 20 12.92 4.48 -2.07
C TYR A 20 12.21 5.54 -2.92
N PRO A 21 12.93 6.41 -3.66
CA PRO A 21 12.34 7.51 -4.42
C PRO A 21 11.34 7.03 -5.49
N LYS A 22 11.60 5.87 -6.10
CA LYS A 22 10.69 5.23 -7.06
C LYS A 22 9.36 4.82 -6.41
N VAL A 23 9.42 4.31 -5.18
CA VAL A 23 8.25 3.90 -4.39
C VAL A 23 7.49 5.13 -3.91
N GLN A 24 8.18 6.15 -3.41
CA GLN A 24 7.57 7.44 -3.06
C GLN A 24 6.79 8.04 -4.23
N LYS A 25 7.39 8.06 -5.43
CA LYS A 25 6.72 8.54 -6.65
C LYS A 25 5.47 7.72 -6.95
N ALA A 26 5.55 6.39 -6.89
CA ALA A 26 4.41 5.53 -7.14
C ALA A 26 3.27 5.77 -6.13
N PHE A 27 3.57 5.89 -4.83
CA PHE A 27 2.59 6.23 -3.80
C PHE A 27 1.91 7.56 -4.06
N ILE A 28 2.66 8.62 -4.36
CA ILE A 28 2.09 9.95 -4.66
C ILE A 28 1.14 9.86 -5.86
N GLU A 29 1.56 9.17 -6.92
CA GLU A 29 0.73 9.03 -8.12
C GLU A 29 -0.55 8.23 -7.88
N VAL A 30 -0.51 7.19 -7.04
CA VAL A 30 -1.70 6.42 -6.64
C VAL A 30 -2.62 7.27 -5.77
N ILE A 31 -2.09 7.89 -4.71
CA ILE A 31 -2.85 8.71 -3.76
C ILE A 31 -3.55 9.89 -4.45
N LYS A 32 -2.96 10.48 -5.48
CA LYS A 32 -3.59 11.57 -6.27
C LYS A 32 -4.92 11.17 -6.91
N LYS A 33 -5.18 9.87 -7.06
CA LYS A 33 -6.45 9.35 -7.61
C LYS A 33 -7.56 9.24 -6.57
N PHE A 34 -7.24 9.37 -5.29
CA PHE A 34 -8.22 9.23 -4.22
C PHE A 34 -9.09 10.47 -4.11
N SER A 35 -10.33 10.30 -3.66
CA SER A 35 -11.08 11.39 -3.02
C SER A 35 -10.44 11.76 -1.67
N ASP A 36 -10.82 12.91 -1.10
CA ASP A 36 -10.32 13.28 0.22
C ASP A 36 -10.79 12.31 1.31
N GLU A 37 -11.99 11.75 1.17
CA GLU A 37 -12.54 10.74 2.07
C GLU A 37 -11.76 9.42 1.97
N GLU A 38 -11.55 8.93 0.74
CA GLU A 38 -10.76 7.71 0.49
C GLU A 38 -9.35 7.85 1.05
N PHE A 39 -8.73 9.02 0.89
CA PHE A 39 -7.43 9.30 1.49
C PHE A 39 -7.45 9.26 3.01
N ASN A 40 -8.44 9.89 3.63
CA ASN A 40 -8.55 9.91 5.08
C ASN A 40 -8.75 8.50 5.63
N ILE A 41 -9.53 7.64 4.96
CA ILE A 41 -9.70 6.24 5.35
C ILE A 41 -8.38 5.48 5.16
N ALA A 42 -7.82 5.54 3.96
CA ALA A 42 -6.65 4.76 3.56
C ALA A 42 -5.38 5.11 4.34
N THR A 43 -5.25 6.34 4.86
CA THR A 43 -4.02 6.80 5.53
C THR A 43 -4.15 6.93 7.05
N LYS A 44 -5.35 6.74 7.61
CA LYS A 44 -5.59 6.89 9.05
C LYS A 44 -4.87 5.80 9.84
N ASN A 45 -3.90 6.22 10.64
CA ASN A 45 -3.05 5.34 11.43
C ASN A 45 -2.32 4.26 10.59
N LEU A 46 -2.09 4.52 9.30
CA LEU A 46 -1.34 3.62 8.44
C LEU A 46 0.16 3.80 8.60
N ILE A 47 0.85 2.68 8.79
CA ILE A 47 2.30 2.53 8.78
C ILE A 47 2.66 1.77 7.52
N LEU A 48 3.50 2.37 6.68
CA LEU A 48 4.07 1.70 5.51
C LEU A 48 5.38 1.01 5.89
N MET A 49 5.54 -0.25 5.52
CA MET A 49 6.79 -0.98 5.62
C MET A 49 7.21 -1.42 4.22
N VAL A 50 8.39 -1.00 3.76
CA VAL A 50 8.86 -1.36 2.42
C VAL A 50 10.17 -2.13 2.52
N LEU A 51 10.10 -3.38 2.09
CA LEU A 51 11.18 -4.33 2.05
C LEU A 51 11.59 -4.52 0.59
N HIS A 52 12.89 -4.62 0.31
CA HIS A 52 13.36 -5.06 -1.01
C HIS A 52 13.83 -6.51 -0.93
N GLU A 53 13.79 -7.22 -2.05
CA GLU A 53 14.40 -8.55 -2.14
C GLU A 53 15.87 -8.51 -1.68
N GLY A 54 16.23 -9.43 -0.79
CA GLY A 54 17.57 -9.54 -0.20
C GLY A 54 17.82 -8.66 1.05
N ALA A 55 16.83 -7.93 1.57
CA ALA A 55 16.95 -7.29 2.87
C ALA A 55 16.91 -8.35 3.99
N LEU A 56 17.97 -8.45 4.81
CA LEU A 56 18.10 -9.44 5.89
C LEU A 56 17.27 -9.12 7.15
N GLY A 57 16.38 -8.14 7.08
CA GLY A 57 15.50 -7.71 8.17
C GLY A 57 15.54 -6.20 8.37
N GLN A 58 14.39 -5.60 8.65
CA GLN A 58 14.28 -4.23 9.12
C GLN A 58 13.52 -4.24 10.44
N VAL A 59 14.16 -3.77 11.51
CA VAL A 59 13.50 -3.51 12.79
C VAL A 59 13.04 -2.07 12.79
N MET A 60 11.73 -1.84 12.95
CA MET A 60 11.19 -0.50 13.16
C MET A 60 10.57 -0.42 14.54
N HIS A 61 11.03 0.55 15.32
CA HIS A 61 10.42 0.89 16.60
C HIS A 61 9.31 1.91 16.36
N PHE A 62 8.11 1.59 16.83
CA PHE A 62 6.99 2.52 16.85
C PHE A 62 6.69 2.88 18.29
N SER A 63 6.45 4.17 18.56
CA SER A 63 5.91 4.58 19.85
C SER A 63 4.57 3.88 20.09
N PRO A 64 4.26 3.46 21.33
CA PRO A 64 2.97 2.91 21.67
C PRO A 64 1.86 3.85 21.19
N LYS A 65 0.86 3.30 20.50
CA LYS A 65 -0.32 4.06 20.07
C LYS A 65 -1.54 3.49 20.78
N ASP A 66 -2.30 4.37 21.44
CA ASP A 66 -3.57 4.02 22.08
C ASP A 66 -4.67 3.65 21.08
N LYS A 67 -4.41 3.81 19.78
CA LYS A 67 -5.36 3.61 18.69
C LYS A 67 -4.89 2.46 17.79
N LYS A 68 -5.86 1.70 17.28
CA LYS A 68 -5.63 0.71 16.21
C LYS A 68 -4.87 1.34 15.05
N PHE A 69 -3.81 0.68 14.62
CA PHE A 69 -3.00 1.05 13.47
C PHE A 69 -3.11 -0.01 12.38
N GLN A 70 -2.84 0.40 11.15
CA GLN A 70 -2.79 -0.48 9.99
C GLN A 70 -1.33 -0.61 9.57
N ILE A 71 -0.88 -1.81 9.25
CA ILE A 71 0.44 -2.05 8.67
C ILE A 71 0.24 -2.50 7.23
N MET A 72 0.86 -1.79 6.29
CA MET A 72 0.97 -2.25 4.91
C MET A 72 2.43 -2.57 4.64
N GLN A 73 2.71 -3.84 4.38
CA GLN A 73 4.03 -4.32 4.04
C GLN A 73 4.13 -4.57 2.54
N LEU A 74 5.10 -3.93 1.89
CA LEU A 74 5.40 -4.12 0.48
C LEU A 74 6.78 -4.77 0.34
N THR A 75 6.81 -5.96 -0.24
CA THR A 75 8.06 -6.59 -0.68
C THR A 75 8.24 -6.30 -2.17
N ILE A 76 9.31 -5.61 -2.52
CA ILE A 76 9.48 -5.04 -3.85
C ILE A 76 10.73 -5.61 -4.52
N PRO A 77 10.59 -6.32 -5.66
CA PRO A 77 11.72 -6.70 -6.49
C PRO A 77 12.47 -5.46 -7.00
N LYS A 78 13.81 -5.49 -6.99
CA LYS A 78 14.63 -4.36 -7.47
C LYS A 78 14.27 -3.94 -8.91
N SER A 79 13.90 -4.91 -9.74
CA SER A 79 13.58 -4.76 -11.16
C SER A 79 12.11 -4.41 -11.46
N ILE A 80 11.23 -4.27 -10.45
CA ILE A 80 9.80 -4.04 -10.71
C ILE A 80 9.58 -2.78 -11.57
N SER A 81 8.68 -2.81 -12.55
CA SER A 81 8.36 -1.60 -13.32
C SER A 81 7.54 -0.62 -12.49
N ILE A 82 7.64 0.68 -12.77
CA ILE A 82 6.83 1.69 -12.07
C ILE A 82 5.32 1.45 -12.24
N LYS A 83 4.92 0.92 -13.41
CA LYS A 83 3.52 0.61 -13.72
C LYS A 83 2.99 -0.53 -12.84
N LYS A 84 3.78 -1.60 -12.68
CA LYS A 84 3.46 -2.72 -11.78
C LYS A 84 3.44 -2.27 -10.32
N LEU A 85 4.40 -1.44 -9.92
CA LEU A 85 4.46 -0.91 -8.55
C LEU A 85 3.23 -0.07 -8.19
N LYS A 86 2.74 0.77 -9.12
CA LYS A 86 1.49 1.54 -8.91
C LYS A 86 0.28 0.62 -8.74
N TYR A 87 0.18 -0.44 -9.54
CA TYR A 87 -0.86 -1.45 -9.37
C TYR A 87 -0.79 -2.10 -7.99
N VAL A 88 0.38 -2.61 -7.57
CA VAL A 88 0.54 -3.26 -6.26
C VAL A 88 0.14 -2.31 -5.12
N ILE A 89 0.63 -1.06 -5.14
CA ILE A 89 0.26 -0.07 -4.13
C ILE A 89 -1.25 0.20 -4.12
N ALA A 90 -1.86 0.34 -5.30
CA ALA A 90 -3.30 0.56 -5.42
C ALA A 90 -4.11 -0.67 -4.94
N HIS A 91 -3.63 -1.88 -5.20
CA HIS A 91 -4.22 -3.11 -4.72
C HIS A 91 -4.18 -3.19 -3.19
N GLU A 92 -3.03 -2.90 -2.58
CA GLU A 92 -2.89 -2.88 -1.11
C GLU A 92 -3.79 -1.85 -0.43
N PHE A 93 -3.92 -0.65 -1.01
CA PHE A 93 -4.91 0.31 -0.52
C PHE A 93 -6.34 -0.21 -0.70
N GLY A 94 -6.60 -0.99 -1.75
CA GLY A 94 -7.87 -1.68 -1.94
C GLY A 94 -8.23 -2.59 -0.75
N HIS A 95 -7.26 -3.31 -0.18
CA HIS A 95 -7.47 -4.07 1.06
C HIS A 95 -7.83 -3.17 2.25
N VAL A 96 -7.13 -2.05 2.42
CA VAL A 96 -7.45 -1.08 3.47
C VAL A 96 -8.89 -0.57 3.36
N MET A 97 -9.35 -0.30 2.15
CA MET A 97 -10.72 0.17 1.89
C MET A 97 -11.80 -0.87 2.21
N GLN A 98 -11.45 -2.15 2.35
CA GLN A 98 -12.41 -3.18 2.76
C GLN A 98 -12.74 -3.11 4.26
N ASN A 99 -11.98 -2.36 5.05
CA ASN A 99 -12.18 -2.15 6.49
C ASN A 99 -12.44 -3.47 7.27
N ARG A 100 -11.76 -4.55 6.86
CA ARG A 100 -11.89 -5.90 7.43
C ARG A 100 -10.58 -6.66 7.23
N ASN A 101 -10.31 -7.63 8.10
CA ASN A 101 -9.19 -8.56 7.93
C ASN A 101 -9.54 -9.69 6.96
N TRP A 102 -8.51 -10.39 6.46
CA TRP A 102 -8.67 -11.63 5.72
C TRP A 102 -9.39 -12.67 6.58
N LYS A 103 -10.34 -13.40 5.98
CA LYS A 103 -10.92 -14.60 6.58
C LYS A 103 -10.56 -15.80 5.72
N LYS A 104 -10.42 -16.97 6.34
CA LYS A 104 -10.03 -18.21 5.65
C LYS A 104 -10.92 -18.61 4.47
N SER A 105 -12.18 -18.18 4.47
CA SER A 105 -13.13 -18.41 3.38
C SER A 105 -13.11 -17.35 2.28
N ASP A 106 -12.39 -16.23 2.47
CA ASP A 106 -12.43 -15.09 1.56
C ASP A 106 -11.55 -15.25 0.32
N ASN A 107 -10.56 -16.16 0.31
CA ASN A 107 -9.55 -16.39 -0.75
C ASN A 107 -9.67 -15.43 -1.94
N LEU A 108 -10.43 -15.80 -2.97
CA LEU A 108 -10.54 -15.05 -4.22
C LEU A 108 -11.27 -13.71 -4.10
N LYS A 109 -12.27 -13.63 -3.22
CA LYS A 109 -13.11 -12.43 -3.05
C LYS A 109 -12.33 -11.27 -2.45
N LEU A 110 -11.39 -11.54 -1.54
CA LEU A 110 -10.56 -10.49 -0.95
C LEU A 110 -9.71 -9.79 -2.02
N GLU A 111 -9.07 -10.58 -2.87
CA GLU A 111 -8.20 -10.12 -3.95
C GLU A 111 -8.99 -9.39 -5.04
N VAL A 112 -10.14 -9.95 -5.46
CA VAL A 112 -11.01 -9.35 -6.49
C VAL A 112 -11.54 -7.99 -6.05
N ASN A 113 -11.87 -7.83 -4.76
CA ASN A 113 -12.30 -6.55 -4.22
C ASN A 113 -11.16 -5.52 -4.22
N ALA A 114 -9.94 -5.92 -3.83
CA ALA A 114 -8.76 -5.07 -3.87
C ALA A 114 -8.43 -4.63 -5.32
N ASP A 115 -8.48 -5.56 -6.27
CA ASP A 115 -8.30 -5.29 -7.70
C ASP A 115 -9.37 -4.34 -8.26
N SER A 116 -10.61 -4.44 -7.77
CA SER A 116 -11.70 -3.55 -8.17
C SER A 116 -11.42 -2.10 -7.76
N TRP A 117 -10.87 -1.89 -6.56
CA TRP A 117 -10.40 -0.59 -6.11
C TRP A 117 -9.23 -0.07 -6.95
N ALA A 118 -8.22 -0.91 -7.20
CA ALA A 118 -7.09 -0.54 -8.04
C ALA A 118 -7.53 -0.12 -9.46
N LYS A 119 -8.47 -0.86 -10.04
CA LYS A 119 -9.10 -0.53 -11.33
C LYS A 119 -9.86 0.80 -11.27
N LYS A 120 -10.65 1.04 -10.21
CA LYS A 120 -11.36 2.32 -9.99
C LYS A 120 -10.41 3.50 -9.99
N TRP A 121 -9.21 3.36 -9.41
CA TRP A 121 -8.19 4.40 -9.40
C TRP A 121 -7.35 4.49 -10.68
N GLY A 122 -7.61 3.64 -11.68
CA GLY A 122 -6.94 3.67 -12.98
C GLY A 122 -5.64 2.84 -13.04
N PHE A 123 -5.47 1.90 -12.12
CA PHE A 123 -4.33 0.99 -12.06
C PHE A 123 -4.79 -0.48 -12.15
N PRO A 124 -5.30 -0.95 -13.31
CA PRO A 124 -5.73 -2.34 -13.46
C PRO A 124 -4.54 -3.31 -13.39
N ASN A 125 -4.81 -4.56 -12.99
CA ASN A 125 -3.83 -5.66 -13.02
C ASN A 125 -3.30 -5.87 -14.45
N LEU A 126 -2.00 -6.11 -14.58
CA LEU A 126 -1.27 -6.17 -15.85
C LEU A 126 -0.74 -7.58 -16.17
N ASN A 127 -1.43 -8.62 -15.71
CA ASN A 127 -1.00 -10.03 -15.73
C ASN A 127 0.22 -10.26 -14.83
N LEU A 128 -0.03 -10.42 -13.52
CA LEU A 128 0.95 -10.90 -12.55
C LEU A 128 0.62 -12.35 -12.16
N SER A 129 1.61 -13.23 -12.23
CA SER A 129 1.58 -14.50 -11.51
C SER A 129 1.53 -14.20 -10.01
N MET A 130 0.54 -14.76 -9.30
CA MET A 130 0.20 -14.51 -7.89
C MET A 130 1.24 -15.07 -6.89
N ASN A 131 2.51 -14.70 -7.02
CA ASN A 131 3.52 -15.01 -6.00
C ASN A 131 4.07 -13.69 -5.49
N GLN A 132 4.06 -13.51 -4.16
CA GLN A 132 4.68 -12.42 -3.38
C GLN A 132 3.78 -11.27 -2.91
N ILE A 133 2.73 -11.55 -2.12
CA ILE A 133 2.24 -10.62 -1.09
C ILE A 133 1.92 -11.43 0.16
N SER A 134 2.53 -11.09 1.29
CA SER A 134 2.33 -11.78 2.58
C SER A 134 1.75 -10.77 3.56
N PHE A 135 0.49 -10.96 3.96
CA PHE A 135 -0.10 -10.26 5.09
C PHE A 135 0.36 -10.91 6.39
N PHE A 136 0.88 -10.10 7.31
CA PHE A 136 1.09 -10.50 8.70
C PHE A 136 0.11 -9.73 9.58
N GLU A 137 -0.66 -10.45 10.39
CA GLU A 137 -1.41 -9.87 11.51
C GLU A 137 -0.44 -9.57 12.67
N ILE A 138 -0.61 -8.43 13.32
CA ILE A 138 -0.18 -8.16 14.70
C ILE A 138 -1.43 -7.75 15.48
#